data_AF-A0A933BUT9-F1
#
_entry.id   AF-A0A933BUT9-F1
#
_cell.length_a   1.000
_cell.length_b   1.000
_cell.length_c   1.000
_cell.angle_alpha   90.00
_cell.angle_beta   90.00
_cell.angle_gamma   90.00
#
_symmetry.space_group_name_H-M   'P 1'
#
loop_
_entity.id
_entity.type
_entity.pdbx_description
1 polymer ?
#
loop_
_entity_poly.entity_id
_entity_poly.type
_entity_poly.pdbx_seq_one_letter_code
_entity_poly.pdbx_strand_id
1 'polypeptide(L)'
;METPGTIPASRCACGAVAAPPTPHCPACGGPTEPETLPALGEILSYTILYSPPAGFAAPLPIALVELAGGVRFLCHGHGEQAGRYRIGRQVAIEEMDGIYYVSTLTLRERIGLVWRRRGEAEEKIRSILRTTFRRFRRR
;
A
#
# COMPACT_ATOMS: atom_id res chain seq x y z
N MET A 1 8.54 13.97 -10.96
CA MET A 1 7.63 12.80 -11.11
C MET A 1 8.43 11.60 -10.63
N GLU A 2 8.52 11.41 -9.32
CA GLU A 2 9.07 10.16 -8.80
C GLU A 2 7.94 9.13 -8.87
N THR A 3 8.17 8.08 -9.65
CA THR A 3 7.25 6.94 -9.72
C THR A 3 7.12 6.38 -8.31
N PRO A 4 5.90 6.14 -7.78
CA PRO A 4 5.78 5.45 -6.51
C PRO A 4 6.52 4.13 -6.63
N GLY A 5 7.40 3.84 -5.66
CA GLY A 5 8.24 2.65 -5.69
C GLY A 5 7.43 1.36 -5.85
N THR A 6 8.11 0.26 -6.10
CA THR A 6 7.52 -1.08 -6.04
C THR A 6 8.10 -1.84 -4.87
N ILE A 7 7.27 -2.64 -4.20
CA ILE A 7 7.69 -3.49 -3.09
C ILE A 7 7.74 -4.93 -3.60
N PRO A 8 8.87 -5.64 -3.41
CA PRO A 8 8.94 -7.06 -3.73
C PRO A 8 8.00 -7.83 -2.80
N ALA A 9 7.24 -8.73 -3.39
CA ALA A 9 6.24 -9.55 -2.73
C ALA A 9 6.28 -10.97 -3.31
N SER A 10 5.46 -11.84 -2.76
CA SER A 10 5.28 -13.20 -3.25
C SER A 10 3.81 -13.59 -3.20
N ARG A 11 3.31 -14.24 -4.25
CA ARG A 11 1.92 -14.71 -4.38
C ARG A 11 1.85 -16.22 -4.30
N CYS A 12 0.86 -16.72 -3.57
CA CYS A 12 0.52 -18.14 -3.60
C CYS A 12 -0.67 -18.40 -4.52
N ALA A 13 -0.76 -19.62 -5.05
CA ALA A 13 -1.94 -20.11 -5.78
C ALA A 13 -3.24 -20.08 -4.94
N CYS A 14 -3.14 -20.06 -3.61
CA CYS A 14 -4.31 -19.89 -2.73
C CYS A 14 -4.86 -18.44 -2.71
N GLY A 15 -4.19 -17.50 -3.40
CA GLY A 15 -4.57 -16.10 -3.48
C GLY A 15 -3.92 -15.19 -2.43
N ALA A 16 -3.25 -15.76 -1.42
CA ALA A 16 -2.51 -14.97 -0.44
C ALA A 16 -1.29 -14.29 -1.06
N VAL A 17 -1.05 -13.04 -0.66
CA VAL A 17 0.13 -12.27 -1.02
C VAL A 17 0.88 -11.90 0.26
N ALA A 18 2.20 -12.03 0.24
CA ALA A 18 3.07 -11.69 1.36
C ALA A 18 4.16 -10.73 0.91
N ALA A 19 4.47 -9.74 1.74
CA ALA A 19 5.63 -8.87 1.60
C ALA A 19 6.27 -8.69 3.00
N PRO A 20 7.60 -8.80 3.16
CA PRO A 20 8.61 -9.14 2.14
C PRO A 20 8.39 -10.51 1.47
N PRO A 21 9.02 -10.80 0.32
CA PRO A 21 8.78 -12.04 -0.40
C PRO A 21 9.23 -13.23 0.44
N THR A 22 8.37 -14.25 0.49
CA THR A 22 8.65 -15.51 1.20
C THR A 22 8.59 -16.66 0.21
N PRO A 23 9.34 -17.77 0.43
CA PRO A 23 9.30 -18.94 -0.46
C PRO A 23 8.10 -19.87 -0.19
N HIS A 24 7.43 -19.72 0.95
CA HIS A 24 6.28 -20.51 1.36
C HIS A 24 5.18 -19.61 1.92
N CYS A 25 3.94 -19.91 1.56
CA CYS A 25 2.79 -19.13 1.94
C CYS A 25 2.50 -19.25 3.45
N PRO A 26 2.39 -18.15 4.21
CA PRO A 26 2.06 -18.21 5.63
C PRO A 26 0.64 -18.69 5.92
N ALA A 27 -0.27 -18.66 4.93
CA ALA A 27 -1.66 -19.08 5.10
C ALA A 27 -1.88 -20.58 4.84
N CYS A 28 -1.19 -21.18 3.85
CA CYS A 28 -1.42 -22.57 3.46
C CYS A 28 -0.16 -23.44 3.37
N GLY A 29 1.04 -22.88 3.53
CA GLY A 29 2.32 -23.58 3.45
C GLY A 29 2.79 -23.94 2.03
N GLY A 30 1.97 -23.68 0.99
CA GLY A 30 2.34 -23.96 -0.40
C GLY A 30 3.45 -23.05 -0.94
N PRO A 31 4.08 -23.42 -2.07
CA PRO A 31 5.08 -22.58 -2.72
C PRO A 31 4.47 -21.26 -3.19
N THR A 32 5.31 -20.25 -3.27
CA THR A 32 4.96 -18.90 -3.72
C THR A 32 5.83 -18.48 -4.88
N GLU A 33 5.28 -17.64 -5.75
CA GLU A 33 5.96 -17.06 -6.90
C GLU A 33 6.24 -15.57 -6.64
N PRO A 34 7.35 -15.00 -7.14
CA PRO A 34 7.65 -13.58 -7.01
C PRO A 34 6.55 -12.70 -7.62
N GLU A 35 6.22 -11.63 -6.91
CA GLU A 35 5.30 -10.58 -7.35
C GLU A 35 5.86 -9.21 -6.94
N THR A 36 5.35 -8.13 -7.53
CA THR A 36 5.63 -6.76 -7.09
C THR A 36 4.35 -6.01 -6.81
N LEU A 37 4.29 -5.31 -5.69
CA LEU A 37 3.16 -4.48 -5.29
C LEU A 37 3.50 -2.99 -5.47
N PRO A 38 2.51 -2.13 -5.75
CA PRO A 38 2.70 -0.69 -5.64
C PRO A 38 3.10 -0.34 -4.19
N ALA A 39 4.11 0.52 -4.01
CA ALA A 39 4.53 1.01 -2.70
C ALA A 39 3.60 2.12 -2.17
N LEU A 40 2.29 1.91 -2.29
CA LEU A 40 1.25 2.82 -1.87
C LEU A 40 0.25 2.09 -1.00
N GLY A 41 -0.07 2.67 0.15
CA GLY A 41 -0.94 2.05 1.12
C GLY A 41 -1.61 3.03 2.07
N GLU A 42 -2.26 2.47 3.08
CA GLU A 42 -3.00 3.19 4.10
C GLU A 42 -2.52 2.81 5.49
N ILE A 43 -2.33 3.78 6.37
CA ILE A 43 -1.99 3.52 7.78
C ILE A 43 -3.20 2.89 8.48
N LEU A 44 -3.08 1.62 8.87
CA LEU A 44 -4.07 0.92 9.70
C LEU A 44 -3.91 1.27 11.18
N SER A 45 -2.67 1.34 11.65
CA SER A 45 -2.33 1.64 13.02
C SER A 45 -0.94 2.26 13.07
N TYR A 46 -0.64 3.04 14.11
CA TYR A 46 0.68 3.59 14.32
C TYR A 46 0.95 3.83 15.80
N THR A 47 2.22 3.90 16.14
CA THR A 47 2.71 4.30 17.46
C THR A 47 3.89 5.25 17.29
N ILE A 48 4.19 6.04 18.33
CA ILE A 48 5.35 6.93 18.35
C ILE A 48 6.17 6.55 19.58
N LEU A 49 7.37 6.02 19.34
CA LEU A 49 8.31 5.69 20.40
C LEU A 49 9.08 6.96 20.78
N TYR A 50 8.77 7.50 21.96
CA TYR A 50 9.52 8.62 22.54
C TYR A 50 10.80 8.18 23.27
N SER A 51 10.92 6.88 23.58
CA SER A 51 12.11 6.27 24.18
C SER A 51 12.48 5.00 23.40
N PRO A 52 13.09 5.15 22.20
CA PRO A 52 13.52 4.02 21.40
C PRO A 52 14.86 3.44 21.93
N PRO A 53 15.21 2.20 21.57
CA PRO A 53 16.49 1.61 21.93
C PRO A 53 17.68 2.37 21.32
N ALA A 54 18.88 2.14 21.87
CA ALA A 54 20.10 2.76 21.37
C ALA A 54 20.28 2.50 19.86
N GLY A 55 20.71 3.53 19.13
CA GLY A 55 20.85 3.50 17.67
C GLY A 55 19.65 4.09 16.91
N PHE A 56 18.55 4.41 17.59
CA PHE A 56 17.39 5.08 17.00
C PHE A 56 17.15 6.45 17.62
N ALA A 57 16.78 7.44 16.80
CA ALA A 57 16.45 8.78 17.25
C ALA A 57 14.97 8.86 17.69
N ALA A 58 14.72 9.56 18.79
CA ALA A 58 13.36 9.90 19.21
C ALA A 58 12.92 11.25 18.62
N PRO A 59 11.62 11.44 18.30
CA PRO A 59 10.56 10.43 18.29
C PRO A 59 10.69 9.49 17.08
N LEU A 60 10.42 8.19 17.27
CA LEU A 60 10.38 7.21 16.19
C LEU A 60 8.95 6.73 15.95
N PRO A 61 8.25 7.21 14.90
CA PRO A 61 6.99 6.64 14.50
C PRO A 61 7.21 5.23 13.93
N ILE A 62 6.29 4.32 14.23
CA ILE A 62 6.18 3.01 13.59
C ILE A 62 4.74 2.87 13.14
N ALA A 63 4.53 2.50 11.87
CA ALA A 63 3.21 2.40 11.28
C ALA A 63 3.00 1.02 10.65
N LEU A 64 1.81 0.48 10.85
CA LEU A 64 1.29 -0.67 10.13
C LEU A 64 0.52 -0.14 8.92
N VAL A 65 1.02 -0.43 7.73
CA VAL A 65 0.46 0.04 6.45
C VAL A 65 -0.18 -1.12 5.71
N GLU A 66 -1.41 -0.94 5.23
CA GLU A 66 -2.06 -1.88 4.32
C GLU A 66 -1.81 -1.46 2.88
N LEU A 67 -1.26 -2.37 2.09
CA LEU A 67 -1.00 -2.24 0.67
C LEU A 67 -2.11 -2.92 -0.14
N ALA A 68 -2.05 -2.72 -1.47
CA ALA A 68 -2.90 -3.45 -2.40
C ALA A 68 -2.81 -4.97 -2.16
N GLY A 69 -3.95 -5.66 -2.26
CA GLY A 69 -4.01 -7.11 -2.00
C GLY A 69 -4.08 -7.50 -0.52
N GLY A 70 -4.31 -6.54 0.39
CA GLY A 70 -4.48 -6.82 1.83
C GLY A 70 -3.18 -7.14 2.57
N VAL A 71 -2.05 -6.86 1.93
CA VAL A 71 -0.73 -7.08 2.52
C VAL A 71 -0.47 -6.02 3.57
N ARG A 72 -0.04 -6.44 4.75
CA ARG A 72 0.27 -5.55 5.87
C ARG A 72 1.77 -5.45 6.05
N PHE A 73 2.26 -4.22 6.12
CA PHE A 73 3.67 -3.90 6.16
C PHE A 73 3.98 -3.07 7.40
N LEU A 74 5.03 -3.44 8.14
CA LEU A 74 5.50 -2.63 9.27
C LEU A 74 6.60 -1.70 8.78
N CYS A 75 6.39 -0.40 8.97
CA CYS A 75 7.28 0.62 8.46
C CYS A 75 7.72 1.57 9.57
N HIS A 76 8.96 2.05 9.46
CA HIS A 76 9.47 3.16 10.26
C HIS A 76 8.95 4.48 9.71
N GLY A 77 8.81 5.46 10.58
CA GLY A 77 8.47 6.81 10.19
C GLY A 77 9.60 7.77 10.47
N HIS A 78 9.50 8.91 9.81
CA HIS A 78 10.36 10.05 10.06
C HIS A 78 9.89 10.83 11.31
N GLY A 79 10.78 11.03 12.26
CA GLY A 79 10.48 11.64 13.56
C GLY A 79 9.93 13.05 13.47
N GLU A 80 10.44 13.86 12.53
CA GLU A 80 9.96 15.21 12.26
C GLU A 80 8.52 15.24 11.73
N GLN A 81 8.02 14.10 11.25
CA GLN A 81 6.66 13.94 10.73
C GLN A 81 5.71 13.27 11.73
N ALA A 82 6.13 12.99 12.97
CA ALA A 82 5.32 12.28 13.96
C ALA A 82 3.89 12.83 14.11
N GLY A 83 3.71 14.16 14.08
CA GLY A 83 2.40 14.81 14.15
C GLY A 83 1.48 14.62 12.93
N ARG A 84 2.00 14.09 11.82
CA ARG A 84 1.26 13.87 10.56
C ARG A 84 0.65 12.47 10.45
N TYR A 85 1.05 11.53 11.31
CA TYR A 85 0.55 10.16 11.31
C TYR A 85 -0.89 10.13 11.83
N ARG A 86 -1.78 9.52 11.03
CA ARG A 86 -3.20 9.33 11.32
C ARG A 86 -3.63 7.99 10.72
N ILE A 87 -4.47 7.26 11.44
CA ILE A 87 -5.15 6.08 10.90
C ILE A 87 -5.99 6.53 9.69
N GLY A 88 -6.00 5.72 8.63
CA GLY A 88 -6.67 6.02 7.37
C GLY A 88 -5.88 6.94 6.42
N ARG A 89 -4.68 7.39 6.81
CA ARG A 89 -3.87 8.25 5.95
C ARG A 89 -3.18 7.41 4.86
N GLN A 90 -3.31 7.89 3.62
CA GLN A 90 -2.60 7.36 2.46
C GLN A 90 -1.12 7.76 2.48
N VAL A 91 -0.24 6.80 2.26
CA VAL A 91 1.20 6.93 2.36
C VAL A 91 1.91 6.14 1.27
N ALA A 92 3.14 6.54 0.97
CA ALA A 92 4.05 5.72 0.19
C ALA A 92 5.06 5.03 1.12
N ILE A 93 5.60 3.92 0.64
CA ILE A 93 6.68 3.20 1.32
C ILE A 93 7.95 3.32 0.48
N GLU A 94 9.05 3.61 1.14
CA GLU A 94 10.38 3.65 0.56
C GLU A 94 11.25 2.61 1.27
N GLU A 95 12.07 1.89 0.50
CA GLU A 95 13.01 0.91 1.04
C GLU A 95 14.41 1.52 1.04
N MET A 96 15.09 1.42 2.18
CA MET A 96 16.45 1.89 2.36
C MET A 96 17.20 0.93 3.29
N ASP A 97 18.21 0.25 2.77
CA ASP A 97 19.06 -0.71 3.48
C ASP A 97 18.28 -1.83 4.20
N GLY A 98 17.20 -2.32 3.58
CA GLY A 98 16.31 -3.34 4.12
C GLY A 98 15.30 -2.82 5.16
N ILE A 99 15.28 -1.51 5.41
CA ILE A 99 14.32 -0.85 6.30
C ILE A 99 13.31 -0.09 5.46
N TYR A 100 12.04 -0.25 5.81
CA TYR A 100 10.93 0.36 5.07
C TYR A 100 10.44 1.59 5.81
N TYR A 101 10.49 2.74 5.15
CA TYR A 101 10.08 4.02 5.67
C TYR A 101 8.75 4.47 5.07
N VAL A 102 7.92 5.10 5.89
CA VAL A 102 6.70 5.75 5.46
C VAL A 102 7.03 7.18 5.04
N SER A 103 6.81 7.50 3.76
CA SER A 103 6.81 8.88 3.29
C SER A 103 5.38 9.41 3.26
N THR A 104 5.15 10.52 3.98
CA THR A 104 3.84 11.19 3.96
C THR A 104 3.66 11.92 2.63
N LEU A 105 2.72 11.44 1.83
CA LEU A 105 2.36 12.09 0.57
C LEU A 105 1.86 13.52 0.81
N THR A 106 2.36 14.43 -0.01
CA THR A 106 1.91 15.82 -0.10
C THR A 106 0.47 15.89 -0.62
N LEU A 107 -0.21 17.03 -0.42
CA LEU A 107 -1.60 17.22 -0.85
C LEU A 107 -1.78 17.01 -2.36
N ARG A 108 -0.80 17.40 -3.18
CA ARG A 108 -0.82 17.23 -4.63
C ARG A 108 -0.75 15.76 -5.06
N GLU A 109 0.10 14.97 -4.40
CA GLU A 109 0.23 13.53 -4.67
C GLU A 109 -1.05 12.79 -4.27
N ARG A 110 -1.67 13.18 -3.15
CA ARG A 110 -2.98 12.65 -2.73
C ARG A 110 -4.08 12.93 -3.75
N ILE A 111 -4.11 14.12 -4.34
CA ILE A 111 -5.06 14.44 -5.42
C ILE A 111 -4.81 13.54 -6.63
N GLY A 112 -3.55 13.35 -7.05
CA GLY A 112 -3.21 12.43 -8.14
C GLY A 112 -3.71 10.99 -7.92
N LEU A 113 -3.66 10.49 -6.68
CA LEU A 113 -4.18 9.16 -6.33
C LEU A 113 -5.72 9.07 -6.40
N VAL A 114 -6.43 10.10 -5.98
CA VAL A 114 -7.91 10.17 -6.07
C VAL A 114 -8.38 10.09 -7.52
N TRP A 115 -7.64 10.74 -8.43
CA TRP A 115 -7.99 10.74 -9.86
C TRP A 115 -7.74 9.38 -10.52
N ARG A 116 -6.77 8.58 -10.04
CA ARG A 116 -6.58 7.18 -10.51
C ARG A 116 -7.75 6.27 -10.12
N ARG A 117 -8.22 6.33 -8.86
CA ARG A 117 -9.41 5.56 -8.42
C ARG A 117 -10.65 5.91 -9.24
N ARG A 118 -10.77 7.16 -9.71
CA ARG A 118 -11.88 7.60 -10.57
C ARG A 118 -11.82 6.99 -11.97
N GLY A 119 -10.62 6.73 -12.51
CA GLY A 119 -10.44 6.00 -13.77
C GLY A 119 -10.95 4.56 -13.71
N GLU A 120 -10.64 3.83 -12.63
CA GLU A 120 -11.15 2.46 -12.41
C GLU A 120 -12.68 2.43 -12.19
N ALA A 121 -13.23 3.45 -11.53
CA ALA A 121 -14.68 3.60 -11.35
C ALA A 121 -15.41 3.95 -12.66
N GLU A 122 -14.84 4.84 -13.49
CA GLU A 122 -15.38 5.17 -14.82
C GLU A 122 -15.32 3.98 -15.78
N GLU A 123 -14.27 3.15 -15.70
CA GLU A 123 -14.16 1.92 -16.49
C GLU A 123 -15.22 0.89 -16.10
N LYS A 124 -15.49 0.73 -14.78
CA LYS A 124 -16.60 -0.07 -14.26
C LYS A 124 -17.99 0.47 -14.69
N ILE A 125 -18.19 1.79 -14.68
CA ILE A 125 -19.44 2.39 -15.15
C ILE A 125 -19.59 2.19 -16.67
N ARG A 126 -18.51 2.35 -17.44
CA ARG A 126 -18.51 2.15 -18.89
C ARG A 126 -18.79 0.69 -19.27
N SER A 127 -18.29 -0.28 -18.52
CA SER A 127 -18.58 -1.71 -18.75
C SER A 127 -20.04 -2.06 -18.41
N ILE A 128 -20.61 -1.44 -17.37
CA ILE A 128 -22.04 -1.58 -17.05
C ILE A 128 -22.89 -0.98 -18.17
N LEU A 129 -22.55 0.22 -18.64
CA LEU A 129 -23.27 0.91 -19.72
C LEU A 129 -23.20 0.16 -21.07
N ARG A 130 -22.05 -0.45 -21.41
CA ARG A 130 -21.92 -1.30 -22.61
C ARG A 130 -22.85 -2.51 -22.57
N THR A 131 -23.12 -3.06 -21.38
CA THR A 131 -23.98 -4.23 -21.20
C THR A 131 -25.46 -3.85 -21.29
N THR A 132 -25.84 -2.66 -20.80
CA THR A 132 -27.21 -2.14 -20.90
C THR A 132 -27.59 -1.73 -22.33
N PHE A 133 -26.64 -1.21 -23.12
CA PHE A 133 -26.94 -0.67 -24.46
C PHE A 133 -27.23 -1.74 -25.54
N ARG A 134 -26.80 -3.00 -25.36
CA ARG A 134 -27.15 -4.09 -26.29
C ARG A 134 -28.59 -4.59 -26.14
N ARG A 135 -29.27 -4.31 -25.02
CA ARG A 135 -30.66 -4.72 -24.79
C ARG A 135 -31.70 -3.74 -25.34
N PHE A 136 -31.29 -2.52 -25.72
CA PHE A 136 -32.21 -1.49 -26.21
C PHE A 136 -32.29 -1.37 -27.74
N ARG A 137 -31.45 -2.09 -28.49
CA ARG A 137 -31.40 -2.03 -29.98
C ARG A 137 -32.10 -3.20 -30.69
N ARG A 138 -33.11 -3.80 -30.05
CA ARG A 138 -34.06 -4.78 -30.63
C ARG A 138 -35.49 -4.52 -30.14
N ARG A 139 -35.95 -3.28 -30.28
CA ARG A 139 -37.37 -2.94 -30.32
C ARG A 139 -37.59 -1.90 -31.40
#